data_AF-A0AAV2RSC9-F1
#
_entry.id   AF-A0AAV2RSC9-F1
#
_cell.length_a   1.000
_cell.length_b   1.000
_cell.length_c   1.000
_cell.angle_alpha   90.00
_cell.angle_beta   90.00
_cell.angle_gamma   90.00
#
_symmetry.space_group_name_H-M   'P 1'
#
loop_
_entity.id
_entity.type
_entity.pdbx_description
1 polymer ?
#
loop_
_entity_poly.entity_id
_entity_poly.type
_entity_poly.pdbx_seq_one_letter_code
_entity_poly.pdbx_strand_id
1 'polypeptide(L)'
;DCGYPADMRSYHSDNEMGVFLKEVRDTFREGLRRHTQTTLQQQESTKEEQRSKQRKDRDDSDDDSDYGNDSDDESKETVKSGPSTTSSDIAGTALVSIMKHDSSTKESYKTRLLDRHVGLPMSLREFFWWDFLTTKESQRLKVKNKSEIMEKINSDFNQRLTKEMKAQKLTRAIKSHNWRDIDHAVIEAYDITPTLRALDTDERMIQTARTLNILEVQNRNFSTAHIYWLLPIQQVLGHNNQMETKDEEHVMRLAQDLDMVCRHCQLTSQEIFKLSEGVCEVVKKEDPEYYNHIKRCLTNQVNRINIKDFPAEILTKDSKASVKLYKDLSKRNPRDGMKPKHQDIFTDPAIFVRKWIAQGYQGILSVAGGMWVWDQLFLGDWQKETLQKVGVAILSLIKPWLLRANMYSGARK
;
A
#
# COMPACT_ATOMS: atom_id res chain seq x y z
N ASP A 1 -21.92 2.55 26.30
CA ASP A 1 -20.88 1.53 26.54
C ASP A 1 -21.50 0.14 26.63
N CYS A 2 -21.24 -0.71 25.64
CA CYS A 2 -21.79 -2.07 25.55
C CYS A 2 -21.00 -3.11 26.37
N GLY A 3 -20.23 -2.68 27.38
CA GLY A 3 -19.54 -3.58 28.31
C GLY A 3 -18.44 -4.48 27.73
N TYR A 4 -18.08 -4.35 26.44
CA TYR A 4 -17.01 -5.15 25.84
C TYR A 4 -15.62 -4.58 26.18
N PRO A 5 -14.65 -5.43 26.52
CA PRO A 5 -13.28 -4.99 26.77
C PRO A 5 -12.64 -4.48 25.47
N ALA A 6 -11.85 -3.41 25.58
CA ALA A 6 -11.07 -2.87 24.47
C ALA A 6 -9.96 -3.81 23.98
N ASP A 7 -9.60 -4.81 24.79
CA ASP A 7 -8.61 -5.84 24.46
C ASP A 7 -9.11 -7.23 24.86
N MET A 8 -9.25 -8.12 23.87
CA MET A 8 -9.71 -9.50 24.02
C MET A 8 -8.57 -10.46 24.43
N ARG A 9 -7.31 -10.02 24.42
CA ARG A 9 -6.15 -10.86 24.76
C ARG A 9 -6.08 -11.16 26.26
N SER A 10 -6.49 -10.21 27.09
CA SER A 10 -6.52 -10.32 28.55
C SER A 10 -7.92 -10.64 29.10
N TYR A 11 -8.89 -10.92 28.23
CA TYR A 11 -10.25 -11.27 28.66
C TYR A 11 -10.32 -12.69 29.23
N HIS A 12 -10.82 -12.79 30.47
CA HIS A 12 -10.93 -14.02 31.26
C HIS A 12 -12.19 -14.00 32.13
N SER A 13 -13.37 -13.76 31.54
CA SER A 13 -14.64 -13.87 32.28
C SER A 13 -15.32 -15.21 32.05
N ASP A 14 -16.03 -15.74 33.05
CA ASP A 14 -16.71 -17.05 32.96
C ASP A 14 -18.06 -17.03 32.21
N ASN A 15 -18.27 -16.05 31.32
CA ASN A 15 -19.44 -15.99 30.45
C ASN A 15 -19.21 -16.81 29.17
N GLU A 16 -20.26 -16.99 28.37
CA GLU A 16 -20.20 -17.77 27.10
C GLU A 16 -19.08 -17.30 26.16
N MET A 17 -18.80 -15.99 26.11
CA MET A 17 -17.71 -15.41 25.32
C MET A 17 -16.33 -15.82 25.85
N GLY A 18 -16.13 -15.84 27.16
CA GLY A 18 -14.86 -16.28 27.74
C GLY A 18 -14.65 -17.80 27.66
N VAL A 19 -15.72 -18.59 27.73
CA VAL A 19 -15.67 -20.04 27.45
C VAL A 19 -15.26 -20.30 26.01
N PHE A 20 -15.89 -19.61 25.05
CA PHE A 20 -15.53 -19.70 23.63
C PHE A 20 -14.07 -19.27 23.37
N LEU A 21 -13.64 -18.14 23.93
CA LEU A 21 -12.26 -17.66 23.77
C LEU A 21 -11.24 -18.60 24.41
N LYS A 22 -11.59 -19.27 25.52
CA LYS A 22 -10.75 -20.29 26.17
C LYS A 22 -10.63 -21.54 25.30
N GLU A 23 -11.74 -22.03 24.75
CA GLU A 23 -11.76 -23.19 23.84
C GLU A 23 -10.94 -22.93 22.57
N VAL A 24 -11.04 -21.73 21.99
CA VAL A 24 -10.20 -21.30 20.87
C VAL A 24 -8.72 -21.27 21.29
N ARG A 25 -8.38 -20.66 22.43
CA ARG A 25 -6.98 -20.60 22.91
C ARG A 25 -6.39 -21.99 23.17
N ASP A 26 -7.15 -22.89 23.77
CA ASP A 26 -6.69 -24.24 24.09
C ASP A 26 -6.52 -25.09 22.83
N THR A 27 -7.44 -24.98 21.87
CA THR A 27 -7.32 -25.64 20.55
C THR A 27 -6.09 -25.15 19.78
N PHE A 28 -5.84 -23.84 19.78
CA PHE A 28 -4.66 -23.26 19.14
C PHE A 28 -3.36 -23.66 19.86
N ARG A 29 -3.34 -23.68 21.20
CA ARG A 29 -2.16 -24.08 21.99
C ARG A 29 -1.79 -25.55 21.76
N GLU A 30 -2.79 -26.42 21.70
CA GLU A 30 -2.59 -27.85 21.46
C GLU A 30 -2.15 -28.13 20.00
N GLY A 31 -2.73 -27.43 19.03
CA GLY A 31 -2.29 -27.47 17.63
C GLY A 31 -0.84 -26.99 17.45
N LEU A 32 -0.47 -25.91 18.15
CA LEU A 32 0.90 -25.37 18.11
C LEU A 32 1.91 -26.37 18.72
N ARG A 33 1.58 -26.98 19.87
CA ARG A 33 2.45 -27.99 20.51
C ARG A 33 2.73 -29.18 19.61
N ARG A 34 1.69 -29.74 18.97
CA ARG A 34 1.86 -30.87 18.04
C ARG A 34 2.75 -30.48 16.87
N HIS A 35 2.55 -29.30 16.30
CA HIS A 35 3.35 -28.82 15.18
C HIS A 35 4.82 -28.59 15.56
N THR A 36 5.09 -27.95 16.70
CA THR A 36 6.47 -27.76 17.19
C THR A 36 7.18 -29.09 17.43
N GLN A 37 6.48 -30.09 17.97
CA GLN A 37 7.05 -31.41 18.20
C GLN A 37 7.38 -32.14 16.87
N THR A 38 6.51 -32.03 15.86
CA THR A 38 6.78 -32.57 14.52
C THR A 38 7.97 -31.87 13.85
N THR A 39 8.06 -30.55 13.96
CA THR A 39 9.16 -29.78 13.34
C THR A 39 10.50 -30.05 14.01
N LEU A 40 10.53 -30.21 15.34
CA LEU A 40 11.75 -30.60 16.06
C LEU A 40 12.24 -32.00 15.64
N GLN A 41 11.32 -32.97 15.50
CA GLN A 41 11.66 -34.31 14.99
C GLN A 41 12.20 -34.28 13.55
N GLN A 42 11.63 -33.44 12.68
CA GLN A 42 12.13 -33.26 11.31
C GLN A 42 13.50 -32.56 11.26
N GLN A 43 13.77 -31.62 12.18
CA GLN A 43 15.08 -30.98 12.27
C GLN A 43 16.15 -31.92 12.81
N GLU A 44 15.81 -32.79 13.76
CA GLU A 44 16.71 -33.82 14.27
C GLU A 44 17.04 -34.85 13.18
N SER A 45 16.06 -35.32 12.41
CA SER A 45 16.30 -36.24 11.29
C SER A 45 17.17 -35.61 10.20
N THR A 46 16.97 -34.31 9.91
CA THR A 46 17.77 -33.59 8.90
C THR A 46 19.21 -33.36 9.39
N LYS A 47 19.41 -33.10 10.69
CA LYS A 47 20.74 -32.96 11.30
C LYS A 47 21.51 -34.28 11.33
N GLU A 48 20.83 -35.41 11.58
CA GLU A 48 21.44 -36.73 11.47
C GLU A 48 21.84 -37.06 10.03
N GLU A 49 21.01 -36.74 9.05
CA GLU A 49 21.37 -36.90 7.62
C GLU A 49 22.58 -36.05 7.24
N GLN A 50 22.66 -34.79 7.71
CA GLN A 50 23.81 -33.91 7.43
C GLN A 50 25.09 -34.38 8.12
N ARG A 51 25.00 -34.88 9.36
CA ARG A 51 26.15 -35.48 10.07
C ARG A 51 26.64 -36.77 9.41
N SER A 52 25.73 -37.55 8.83
CA SER A 52 26.08 -38.76 8.08
C SER A 52 26.79 -38.44 6.76
N LYS A 53 26.43 -37.34 6.09
CA LYS A 53 27.08 -36.83 4.87
C LYS A 53 28.45 -36.23 5.17
N GLN A 54 28.58 -35.40 6.20
CA GLN A 54 29.88 -34.85 6.62
C GLN A 54 30.88 -35.91 7.10
N ARG A 55 30.42 -37.05 7.65
CA ARG A 55 31.31 -38.17 7.97
C ARG A 55 31.80 -38.92 6.74
N LYS A 56 31.02 -38.94 5.65
CA LYS A 56 31.46 -39.50 4.36
C LYS A 56 32.44 -38.60 3.63
N ASP A 57 32.29 -37.28 3.75
CA ASP A 57 33.17 -36.32 3.08
C ASP A 57 34.52 -36.11 3.81
N ARG A 58 34.63 -36.51 5.09
CA ARG A 58 35.87 -36.40 5.88
C ARG A 58 36.83 -37.59 5.77
N ASP A 59 36.40 -38.72 5.22
CA ASP A 59 37.28 -39.85 4.95
C ASP A 59 38.07 -39.70 3.63
N ASP A 60 37.85 -38.60 2.87
CA ASP A 60 38.45 -38.37 1.54
C ASP A 60 39.37 -37.12 1.46
N SER A 61 39.74 -36.49 2.58
CA SER A 61 40.65 -35.33 2.53
C SER A 61 41.58 -35.24 3.76
N ASP A 62 42.72 -35.93 3.67
CA ASP A 62 43.96 -35.56 4.36
C ASP A 62 44.63 -34.42 3.59
N ASP A 63 44.79 -33.23 4.19
CA ASP A 63 46.09 -32.53 4.21
C ASP A 63 46.07 -31.28 5.12
N ASP A 64 47.26 -31.00 5.65
CA ASP A 64 47.65 -30.04 6.69
C ASP A 64 47.30 -28.56 6.47
N SER A 65 47.00 -27.83 7.56
CA SER A 65 47.89 -26.79 8.12
C SER A 65 47.20 -25.86 9.15
N ASP A 66 47.67 -25.98 10.39
CA ASP A 66 48.16 -24.95 11.33
C ASP A 66 47.90 -23.45 11.04
N TYR A 67 47.29 -22.74 11.99
CA TYR A 67 47.76 -21.52 12.69
C TYR A 67 46.57 -20.80 13.37
N GLY A 68 46.69 -20.62 14.68
CA GLY A 68 45.68 -19.96 15.51
C GLY A 68 45.72 -18.43 15.49
N ASN A 69 44.76 -17.81 16.18
CA ASN A 69 45.03 -16.75 17.14
C ASN A 69 43.79 -16.46 18.01
N ASP A 70 43.99 -16.44 19.32
CA ASP A 70 43.07 -15.97 20.35
C ASP A 70 42.96 -14.45 20.34
N SER A 71 41.75 -13.92 20.54
CA SER A 71 41.48 -12.58 21.13
C SER A 71 40.00 -12.49 21.54
N ASP A 72 39.74 -12.85 22.80
CA ASP A 72 38.65 -12.38 23.68
C ASP A 72 38.71 -10.83 23.82
N ASP A 73 37.69 -10.03 24.13
CA ASP A 73 36.26 -10.15 24.39
C ASP A 73 35.71 -8.69 24.51
N GLU A 74 34.39 -8.56 24.56
CA GLU A 74 33.58 -7.42 25.00
C GLU A 74 33.14 -6.37 23.97
N SER A 75 32.22 -6.79 23.09
CA SER A 75 31.14 -5.88 22.65
C SER A 75 29.79 -6.47 23.04
N LYS A 76 29.04 -5.72 23.86
CA LYS A 76 27.67 -6.04 24.27
C LYS A 76 26.76 -6.00 23.05
N GLU A 77 26.65 -7.12 22.35
CA GLU A 77 25.59 -7.37 21.37
C GLU A 77 24.25 -7.39 22.10
N THR A 78 23.52 -6.29 21.98
CA THR A 78 22.07 -6.34 22.16
C THR A 78 21.51 -7.08 20.95
N VAL A 79 21.28 -8.38 21.13
CA VAL A 79 20.53 -9.23 20.18
C VAL A 79 19.15 -8.61 20.02
N LYS A 80 19.01 -7.76 18.99
CA LYS A 80 17.70 -7.29 18.52
C LYS A 80 17.02 -8.50 17.90
N SER A 81 16.10 -9.07 18.66
CA SER A 81 15.14 -10.06 18.18
C SER A 81 14.52 -9.56 16.87
N GLY A 82 14.81 -10.25 15.77
CA GLY A 82 14.17 -9.98 14.47
C GLY A 82 12.65 -10.13 14.58
N PRO A 83 11.88 -9.55 13.63
CA PRO A 83 10.44 -9.65 13.63
C PRO A 83 10.05 -11.14 13.49
N SER A 84 9.36 -11.65 14.50
CA SER A 84 8.83 -13.02 14.49
C SER A 84 7.87 -13.18 13.30
N THR A 85 8.14 -14.12 12.40
CA THR A 85 7.20 -14.52 11.36
C THR A 85 5.87 -14.90 12.00
N THR A 86 4.79 -14.23 11.60
CA THR A 86 3.47 -14.51 12.15
C THR A 86 2.95 -15.84 11.61
N SER A 87 2.19 -16.61 12.41
CA SER A 87 1.63 -17.91 11.98
C SER A 87 0.80 -17.82 10.69
N SER A 88 0.21 -16.66 10.39
CA SER A 88 -0.54 -16.40 9.16
C SER A 88 0.35 -16.36 7.91
N ASP A 89 1.61 -15.92 8.03
CA ASP A 89 2.54 -15.84 6.90
C ASP A 89 3.07 -17.23 6.50
N ILE A 90 3.22 -18.15 7.46
CA ILE A 90 3.62 -19.55 7.19
C ILE A 90 2.52 -20.28 6.41
N ALA A 91 1.28 -20.22 6.89
CA ALA A 91 0.13 -20.82 6.20
C ALA A 91 -0.10 -20.18 4.83
N GLY A 92 0.04 -18.86 4.74
CA GLY A 92 -0.03 -18.14 3.47
C GLY A 92 1.04 -18.59 2.47
N THR A 93 2.27 -18.82 2.92
CA THR A 93 3.37 -19.30 2.06
C THR A 93 3.12 -20.72 1.55
N ALA A 94 2.62 -21.61 2.41
CA ALA A 94 2.22 -22.97 2.01
C ALA A 94 1.11 -22.95 0.94
N LEU A 95 0.09 -22.09 1.13
CA LEU A 95 -0.98 -21.90 0.15
C LEU A 95 -0.45 -21.37 -1.19
N VAL A 96 0.47 -20.40 -1.17
CA VAL A 96 1.12 -19.89 -2.39
C VAL A 96 1.82 -21.02 -3.16
N SER A 97 2.56 -21.88 -2.48
CA SER A 97 3.23 -23.01 -3.11
C SER A 97 2.25 -23.94 -3.82
N ILE A 98 1.11 -24.26 -3.21
CA ILE A 98 0.06 -25.07 -3.83
C ILE A 98 -0.51 -24.36 -5.07
N MET A 99 -0.86 -23.07 -4.94
CA MET A 99 -1.46 -22.28 -6.03
C MET A 99 -0.52 -22.04 -7.21
N LYS A 100 0.80 -22.05 -7.01
CA LYS A 100 1.79 -21.94 -8.09
C LYS A 100 1.78 -23.15 -9.03
N HIS A 101 1.39 -24.32 -8.53
CA HIS A 101 1.35 -25.56 -9.30
C HIS A 101 -0.01 -25.84 -9.95
N ASP A 102 -1.08 -25.20 -9.46
CA ASP A 102 -2.44 -25.43 -9.96
C ASP A 102 -3.22 -24.11 -10.14
N SER A 103 -3.38 -23.71 -11.41
CA SER A 103 -4.13 -22.52 -11.77
C SER A 103 -5.63 -22.63 -11.44
N SER A 104 -6.20 -23.83 -11.45
CA SER A 104 -7.62 -24.02 -11.13
C SER A 104 -7.89 -23.78 -9.64
N THR A 105 -7.00 -24.29 -8.77
CA THR A 105 -7.03 -24.01 -7.34
C THR A 105 -6.83 -22.52 -7.04
N LYS A 106 -5.91 -21.86 -7.75
CA LYS A 106 -5.69 -20.41 -7.62
C LYS A 106 -6.97 -19.61 -7.92
N GLU A 107 -7.63 -19.86 -9.05
CA GLU A 107 -8.85 -19.14 -9.43
C GLU A 107 -10.00 -19.43 -8.46
N SER A 108 -10.20 -20.69 -8.06
CA SER A 108 -11.21 -21.03 -7.04
C SER A 108 -10.95 -20.31 -5.71
N TYR A 109 -9.69 -20.23 -5.29
CA TYR A 109 -9.32 -19.53 -4.06
C TYR A 109 -9.55 -18.02 -4.18
N LYS A 110 -9.14 -17.40 -5.29
CA LYS A 110 -9.39 -15.99 -5.62
C LYS A 110 -10.89 -15.65 -5.55
N THR A 111 -11.76 -16.45 -6.19
CA THR A 111 -13.22 -16.27 -6.13
C THR A 111 -13.75 -16.33 -4.70
N ARG A 112 -13.34 -17.32 -3.90
CA ARG A 112 -13.80 -17.43 -2.50
C ARG A 112 -13.35 -16.26 -1.63
N LEU A 113 -12.14 -15.74 -1.86
CA LEU A 113 -11.64 -14.57 -1.14
C LEU A 113 -12.45 -13.32 -1.48
N LEU A 114 -12.78 -13.14 -2.76
CA LEU A 114 -13.64 -12.05 -3.22
C LEU A 114 -15.04 -12.12 -2.63
N ASP A 115 -15.69 -13.28 -2.68
CA ASP A 115 -17.06 -13.46 -2.20
C ASP A 115 -17.20 -13.18 -0.70
N ARG A 116 -16.14 -13.45 0.06
CA ARG A 116 -16.09 -13.23 1.51
C ARG A 116 -15.47 -11.89 1.90
N HIS A 117 -15.00 -11.11 0.93
CA HIS A 117 -14.30 -9.85 1.14
C HIS A 117 -13.16 -9.93 2.18
N VAL A 118 -12.34 -10.98 2.09
CA VAL A 118 -11.27 -11.26 3.07
C VAL A 118 -10.02 -10.46 2.73
N GLY A 119 -9.40 -9.85 3.75
CA GLY A 119 -8.08 -9.22 3.62
C GLY A 119 -6.97 -10.26 3.52
N LEU A 120 -5.94 -9.97 2.74
CA LEU A 120 -4.87 -10.92 2.45
C LEU A 120 -3.74 -10.80 3.50
N PRO A 121 -3.19 -11.92 4.01
CA PRO A 121 -1.89 -11.92 4.68
C PRO A 121 -0.78 -11.56 3.69
N MET A 122 0.40 -11.22 4.22
CA MET A 122 1.45 -10.58 3.42
C MET A 122 1.90 -11.43 2.22
N SER A 123 2.16 -12.72 2.46
CA SER A 123 2.57 -13.66 1.41
C SER A 123 1.55 -13.78 0.28
N LEU A 124 0.25 -13.64 0.58
CA LEU A 124 -0.81 -13.67 -0.43
C LEU A 124 -0.93 -12.35 -1.18
N ARG A 125 -0.60 -11.21 -0.57
CA ARG A 125 -0.50 -9.94 -1.29
C ARG A 125 0.60 -9.99 -2.34
N GLU A 126 1.80 -10.39 -1.94
CA GLU A 126 2.92 -10.55 -2.88
C GLU A 126 2.56 -11.48 -4.03
N PHE A 127 1.86 -12.57 -3.75
CA PHE A 127 1.44 -13.50 -4.78
C PHE A 127 0.39 -12.92 -5.72
N PHE A 128 -0.76 -12.47 -5.21
CA PHE A 128 -1.88 -12.04 -6.06
C PHE A 128 -1.65 -10.68 -6.73
N TRP A 129 -1.07 -9.72 -6.00
CA TRP A 129 -0.85 -8.37 -6.54
C TRP A 129 0.19 -8.40 -7.67
N TRP A 130 1.30 -9.11 -7.47
CA TRP A 130 2.34 -9.23 -8.49
C TRP A 130 1.93 -10.15 -9.62
N ASP A 131 1.19 -11.24 -9.38
CA ASP A 131 0.65 -12.04 -10.48
C ASP A 131 -0.27 -11.22 -11.40
N PHE A 132 -1.12 -10.35 -10.84
CA PHE A 132 -1.94 -9.43 -11.64
C PHE A 132 -1.08 -8.49 -12.48
N LEU A 133 -0.10 -7.79 -11.88
CA LEU A 133 0.74 -6.84 -12.62
C LEU A 133 1.63 -7.53 -13.65
N THR A 134 2.27 -8.65 -13.29
CA THR A 134 3.10 -9.44 -14.21
C THR A 134 2.28 -9.97 -15.38
N THR A 135 1.01 -10.35 -15.16
CA THR A 135 0.11 -10.75 -16.24
C THR A 135 -0.16 -9.58 -17.20
N LYS A 136 -0.44 -8.37 -16.68
CA LYS A 136 -0.61 -7.17 -17.51
C LYS A 136 0.66 -6.79 -18.27
N GLU A 137 1.82 -6.91 -17.64
CA GLU A 137 3.11 -6.64 -18.28
C GLU A 137 3.46 -7.68 -19.35
N SER A 138 3.18 -8.96 -19.12
CA SER A 138 3.37 -10.02 -20.12
C SER A 138 2.56 -9.74 -21.39
N GLN A 139 1.32 -9.27 -21.25
CA GLN A 139 0.48 -8.85 -22.38
C GLN A 139 1.07 -7.64 -23.10
N ARG A 140 1.51 -6.60 -22.36
CA ARG A 140 2.09 -5.38 -22.93
C ARG A 140 3.40 -5.64 -23.67
N LEU A 141 4.30 -6.42 -23.06
CA LEU A 141 5.62 -6.76 -23.58
C LEU A 141 5.59 -7.93 -24.58
N LYS A 142 4.42 -8.57 -24.75
CA LYS A 142 4.22 -9.74 -25.63
C LYS A 142 5.15 -10.91 -25.29
N VAL A 143 5.45 -11.11 -24.00
CA VAL A 143 6.32 -12.17 -23.51
C VAL A 143 5.49 -13.43 -23.25
N LYS A 144 5.81 -14.52 -23.94
CA LYS A 144 5.10 -15.81 -23.78
C LYS A 144 5.66 -16.68 -22.66
N ASN A 145 6.98 -16.58 -22.39
CA ASN A 145 7.64 -17.38 -21.37
C ASN A 145 7.54 -16.69 -20.00
N LYS A 146 6.88 -17.34 -19.03
CA LYS A 146 6.73 -16.82 -17.67
C LYS A 146 8.05 -16.75 -16.90
N SER A 147 9.06 -17.55 -17.23
CA SER A 147 10.34 -17.49 -16.51
C SER A 147 11.17 -16.25 -16.84
N GLU A 148 10.95 -15.65 -18.02
CA GLU A 148 11.73 -14.49 -18.51
C GLU A 148 11.06 -13.15 -18.22
N ILE A 149 9.80 -13.15 -17.78
CA ILE A 149 9.01 -11.92 -17.68
C ILE A 149 9.63 -10.90 -16.74
N MET A 150 10.13 -11.32 -15.57
CA MET A 150 10.71 -10.41 -14.58
C MET A 150 11.99 -9.75 -15.10
N GLU A 151 12.83 -10.51 -15.80
CA GLU A 151 14.03 -9.98 -16.44
C GLU A 151 13.67 -8.97 -17.53
N LYS A 152 12.64 -9.25 -18.34
CA LYS A 152 12.16 -8.32 -19.37
C LYS A 152 11.55 -7.05 -18.78
N ILE A 153 10.77 -7.15 -17.71
CA ILE A 153 10.24 -5.98 -17.00
C ILE A 153 11.39 -5.12 -16.45
N ASN A 154 12.43 -5.75 -15.87
CA ASN A 154 13.62 -5.06 -15.37
C ASN A 154 14.41 -4.37 -16.48
N SER A 155 14.70 -5.10 -17.56
CA SER A 155 15.41 -4.57 -18.71
C SER A 155 14.68 -3.38 -19.35
N ASP A 156 13.37 -3.50 -19.57
CA ASP A 156 12.53 -2.45 -20.17
C ASP A 156 12.46 -1.20 -19.28
N PHE A 157 12.27 -1.38 -17.97
CA PHE A 157 12.27 -0.25 -17.02
C PHE A 157 13.62 0.49 -17.02
N ASN A 158 14.73 -0.24 -16.87
CA ASN A 158 16.08 0.34 -16.82
C ASN A 158 16.49 0.99 -18.13
N GLN A 159 16.10 0.41 -19.28
CA GLN A 159 16.37 0.99 -20.59
C GLN A 159 15.64 2.34 -20.75
N ARG A 160 14.37 2.42 -20.37
CA ARG A 160 13.62 3.68 -20.37
C ARG A 160 14.24 4.72 -19.44
N LEU A 161 14.57 4.33 -18.21
CA LEU A 161 15.15 5.23 -17.22
C LEU A 161 16.51 5.76 -17.70
N THR A 162 17.39 4.90 -18.19
CA THR A 162 18.71 5.29 -18.72
C THR A 162 18.59 6.27 -19.89
N LYS A 163 17.63 6.03 -20.78
CA LYS A 163 17.35 6.93 -21.91
C LYS A 163 16.93 8.32 -21.41
N GLU A 164 16.02 8.39 -20.45
CA GLU A 164 15.55 9.67 -19.91
C GLU A 164 16.59 10.40 -19.05
N MET A 165 17.37 9.67 -18.26
CA MET A 165 18.51 10.24 -17.53
C MET A 165 19.50 10.92 -18.49
N LYS A 166 19.83 10.26 -19.61
CA LYS A 166 20.70 10.84 -20.66
C LYS A 166 20.05 12.08 -21.29
N ALA A 167 18.76 12.00 -21.64
CA ALA A 167 18.04 13.13 -22.23
C ALA A 167 17.98 14.36 -21.29
N GLN A 168 17.91 14.12 -19.98
CA GLN A 168 17.87 15.15 -18.95
C GLN A 168 19.26 15.52 -18.42
N LYS A 169 20.35 14.88 -18.90
CA LYS A 169 21.73 15.09 -18.44
C LYS A 169 21.90 14.89 -16.92
N LEU A 170 21.20 13.89 -16.37
CA LEU A 170 21.27 13.55 -14.96
C LEU A 170 22.34 12.48 -14.69
N THR A 171 23.08 12.65 -13.59
CA THR A 171 24.07 11.66 -13.12
C THR A 171 23.46 10.60 -12.19
N ARG A 172 22.36 10.92 -11.51
CA ARG A 172 21.64 10.01 -10.59
C ARG A 172 20.13 10.14 -10.77
N ALA A 173 19.42 9.01 -10.81
CA ALA A 173 17.96 8.97 -10.97
C ALA A 173 17.21 9.46 -9.71
N ILE A 174 17.81 9.30 -8.54
CA ILE A 174 17.22 9.69 -7.24
C ILE A 174 17.13 11.21 -7.02
N LYS A 175 17.63 12.02 -7.95
CA LYS A 175 17.55 13.49 -7.92
C LYS A 175 17.10 14.00 -9.29
N SER A 176 15.79 14.11 -9.49
CA SER A 176 15.20 14.74 -10.67
C SER A 176 15.45 16.25 -10.68
N HIS A 177 15.05 16.98 -11.72
CA HIS A 177 15.13 18.46 -11.71
C HIS A 177 14.15 19.08 -10.68
N ASN A 178 13.06 18.39 -10.39
CA ASN A 178 11.99 18.83 -9.48
C ASN A 178 12.15 18.23 -8.06
N TRP A 179 13.33 17.71 -7.72
CA TRP A 179 13.53 16.95 -6.49
C TRP A 179 13.15 17.71 -5.22
N ARG A 180 13.36 19.03 -5.16
CA ARG A 180 12.97 19.86 -4.00
C ARG A 180 11.47 19.94 -3.81
N ASP A 181 10.72 20.03 -4.91
CA ASP A 181 9.26 20.08 -4.87
C ASP A 181 8.69 18.72 -4.44
N ILE A 182 9.33 17.63 -4.87
CA ILE A 182 8.99 16.26 -4.46
C ILE A 182 9.28 16.08 -2.96
N ASP A 183 10.47 16.45 -2.49
CA ASP A 183 10.85 16.36 -1.07
C ASP A 183 9.86 17.14 -0.19
N HIS A 184 9.53 18.38 -0.58
CA HIS A 184 8.56 19.20 0.14
C HIS A 184 7.18 18.56 0.16
N ALA A 185 6.71 18.03 -0.97
CA ALA A 185 5.41 17.36 -1.06
C ALA A 185 5.34 16.09 -0.20
N VAL A 186 6.43 15.32 -0.12
CA VAL A 186 6.52 14.14 0.76
C VAL A 186 6.44 14.56 2.22
N ILE A 187 7.26 15.52 2.65
CA ILE A 187 7.25 16.03 4.02
C ILE A 187 5.85 16.54 4.40
N GLU A 188 5.24 17.37 3.54
CA GLU A 188 3.90 17.93 3.78
C GLU A 188 2.85 16.81 3.85
N ALA A 189 2.91 15.80 2.97
CA ALA A 189 1.95 14.69 3.00
C ALA A 189 2.03 13.85 4.28
N TYR A 190 3.23 13.54 4.77
CA TYR A 190 3.45 12.82 6.02
C TYR A 190 3.04 13.65 7.25
N ASP A 191 3.30 14.96 7.22
CA ASP A 191 2.87 15.85 8.30
C ASP A 191 1.34 15.94 8.38
N ILE A 192 0.64 16.17 7.27
CA ILE A 192 -0.81 16.48 7.33
C ILE A 192 -1.73 15.26 7.33
N THR A 193 -1.26 14.08 6.88
CA THR A 193 -2.12 12.90 6.71
C THR A 193 -1.93 11.94 7.89
N PRO A 194 -2.96 11.67 8.72
CA PRO A 194 -2.82 10.83 9.91
C PRO A 194 -2.26 9.43 9.64
N THR A 195 -2.57 8.85 8.49
CA THR A 195 -2.20 7.48 8.10
C THR A 195 -0.73 7.38 7.70
N LEU A 196 -0.19 8.43 7.08
CA LEU A 196 1.23 8.56 6.76
C LEU A 196 2.03 8.99 8.00
N ARG A 197 1.48 9.88 8.82
CA ARG A 197 2.11 10.34 10.06
C ARG A 197 2.40 9.20 11.03
N ALA A 198 1.56 8.16 11.06
CA ALA A 198 1.82 6.97 11.87
C ALA A 198 3.07 6.16 11.42
N LEU A 199 3.68 6.53 10.29
CA LEU A 199 4.78 5.84 9.63
C LEU A 199 5.94 6.80 9.28
N ASP A 200 6.00 7.97 9.92
CA ASP A 200 6.84 9.13 9.59
C ASP A 200 8.31 9.00 10.03
N THR A 201 8.96 7.88 9.68
CA THR A 201 10.41 7.77 9.89
C THR A 201 11.18 8.48 8.78
N ASP A 202 12.33 9.07 9.14
CA ASP A 202 13.24 9.72 8.18
C ASP A 202 13.61 8.78 7.03
N GLU A 203 13.91 7.51 7.36
CA GLU A 203 14.25 6.50 6.34
C GLU A 203 13.12 6.32 5.34
N ARG A 204 11.87 6.24 5.82
CA ARG A 204 10.72 6.00 4.95
C ARG A 204 10.41 7.21 4.09
N MET A 205 10.48 8.43 4.64
CA MET A 205 10.30 9.65 3.88
C MET A 205 11.38 9.81 2.80
N ILE A 206 12.66 9.54 3.14
CA ILE A 206 13.77 9.55 2.19
C ILE A 206 13.54 8.51 1.08
N GLN A 207 13.14 7.29 1.44
CA GLN A 207 12.84 6.23 0.48
C GLN A 207 11.70 6.63 -0.46
N THR A 208 10.61 7.17 0.08
CA THR A 208 9.46 7.69 -0.68
C THR A 208 9.93 8.77 -1.66
N ALA A 209 10.66 9.77 -1.19
CA ALA A 209 11.14 10.86 -2.03
C ALA A 209 12.08 10.38 -3.15
N ARG A 210 13.03 9.50 -2.85
CA ARG A 210 13.95 8.93 -3.86
C ARG A 210 13.21 8.09 -4.90
N THR A 211 12.23 7.29 -4.48
CA THR A 211 11.40 6.48 -5.36
C THR A 211 10.61 7.36 -6.34
N LEU A 212 9.98 8.41 -5.83
CA LEU A 212 9.19 9.34 -6.65
C LEU A 212 10.08 10.18 -7.58
N ASN A 213 11.31 10.50 -7.17
CA ASN A 213 12.29 11.14 -8.05
C ASN A 213 12.65 10.26 -9.25
N ILE A 214 12.89 8.95 -9.05
CA ILE A 214 13.17 8.03 -10.17
C ILE A 214 11.99 7.98 -11.14
N LEU A 215 10.76 7.89 -10.62
CA LEU A 215 9.55 7.89 -11.44
C LEU A 215 9.38 9.21 -12.21
N GLU A 216 9.69 10.35 -11.58
CA GLU A 216 9.68 11.66 -12.24
C GLU A 216 10.72 11.76 -13.36
N VAL A 217 11.93 11.24 -13.15
CA VAL A 217 12.94 11.16 -14.23
C VAL A 217 12.40 10.33 -15.38
N GLN A 218 11.75 9.19 -15.12
CA GLN A 218 11.29 8.29 -16.16
C GLN A 218 10.09 8.84 -16.96
N ASN A 219 9.07 9.37 -16.27
CA ASN A 219 7.76 9.63 -16.88
C ASN A 219 7.34 11.11 -16.84
N ARG A 220 8.05 11.98 -16.11
CA ARG A 220 7.76 13.43 -15.93
C ARG A 220 6.31 13.73 -15.56
N ASN A 221 5.74 12.87 -14.73
CA ASN A 221 4.34 12.88 -14.37
C ASN A 221 4.15 12.76 -12.85
N PHE A 222 5.06 13.31 -12.06
CA PHE A 222 4.90 13.34 -10.62
C PHE A 222 3.54 13.94 -10.22
N SER A 223 2.81 13.19 -9.40
CA SER A 223 1.66 13.67 -8.66
C SER A 223 1.86 13.42 -7.17
N THR A 224 1.32 14.32 -6.33
CA THR A 224 1.22 14.09 -4.88
C THR A 224 0.39 12.85 -4.54
N ALA A 225 -0.50 12.41 -5.42
CA ALA A 225 -1.19 11.13 -5.30
C ALA A 225 -0.20 9.96 -5.22
N HIS A 226 0.92 9.97 -5.96
CA HIS A 226 1.88 8.86 -5.99
C HIS A 226 2.50 8.56 -4.63
N ILE A 227 2.56 9.52 -3.72
CA ILE A 227 2.97 9.31 -2.31
C ILE A 227 2.07 8.27 -1.64
N TYR A 228 0.77 8.40 -1.86
CA TYR A 228 -0.26 7.52 -1.29
C TYR A 228 -0.26 6.14 -1.96
N TRP A 229 0.01 6.08 -3.27
CA TRP A 229 0.08 4.81 -4.00
C TRP A 229 1.33 3.99 -3.67
N LEU A 230 2.42 4.66 -3.29
CA LEU A 230 3.64 3.98 -2.88
C LEU A 230 3.50 3.30 -1.50
N LEU A 231 2.62 3.82 -0.64
CA LEU A 231 2.46 3.32 0.73
C LEU A 231 2.16 1.81 0.78
N PRO A 232 1.13 1.28 0.07
CA PRO A 232 0.86 -0.16 0.04
C PRO A 232 2.03 -0.99 -0.50
N ILE A 233 2.75 -0.50 -1.50
CA ILE A 233 3.89 -1.19 -2.10
C ILE A 233 5.02 -1.33 -1.07
N GLN A 234 5.33 -0.26 -0.33
CA GLN A 234 6.31 -0.29 0.76
C GLN A 234 5.91 -1.24 1.88
N GLN A 235 4.60 -1.36 2.18
CA GLN A 235 4.13 -2.32 3.20
C GLN A 235 4.34 -3.76 2.75
N VAL A 236 4.13 -4.05 1.46
CA VAL A 236 4.33 -5.39 0.90
C VAL A 236 5.80 -5.76 0.82
N LEU A 237 6.63 -4.91 0.22
CA LEU A 237 8.06 -5.19 0.03
C LEU A 237 8.89 -5.04 1.31
N GLY A 238 8.46 -4.20 2.25
CA GLY A 238 9.20 -3.95 3.50
C GLY A 238 9.16 -5.10 4.50
N HIS A 239 8.30 -6.10 4.32
CA HIS A 239 8.15 -7.22 5.26
C HIS A 239 9.14 -8.36 5.03
N ASN A 240 9.65 -8.51 3.80
CA ASN A 240 10.43 -9.67 3.40
C ASN A 240 11.95 -9.48 3.37
N ASN A 241 12.46 -8.25 3.42
CA ASN A 241 13.89 -8.00 3.29
C ASN A 241 14.46 -7.24 4.49
N GLN A 242 15.47 -7.85 5.12
CA GLN A 242 16.49 -7.17 5.92
C GLN A 242 17.37 -6.21 5.09
N MET A 243 16.94 -5.82 3.89
CA MET A 243 17.63 -4.81 3.10
C MET A 243 17.46 -3.48 3.81
N GLU A 244 18.58 -2.88 4.22
CA GLU A 244 18.59 -1.53 4.74
C GLU A 244 17.82 -0.63 3.77
N THR A 245 16.86 0.12 4.31
CA THR A 245 15.99 1.07 3.60
C THR A 245 16.73 2.13 2.76
N LYS A 246 18.07 2.14 2.83
CA LYS A 246 19.01 3.03 2.16
C LYS A 246 19.54 2.49 0.83
N ASP A 247 19.33 1.22 0.51
CA ASP A 247 19.85 0.60 -0.70
C ASP A 247 19.20 1.19 -1.97
N GLU A 248 20.03 1.66 -2.91
CA GLU A 248 19.57 2.17 -4.20
C GLU A 248 18.85 1.08 -5.00
N GLU A 249 19.22 -0.20 -4.85
CA GLU A 249 18.54 -1.33 -5.49
C GLU A 249 17.08 -1.44 -5.02
N HIS A 250 16.85 -1.33 -3.72
CA HIS A 250 15.51 -1.39 -3.16
C HIS A 250 14.64 -0.20 -3.61
N VAL A 251 15.20 1.02 -3.64
CA VAL A 251 14.50 2.20 -4.15
C VAL A 251 14.16 2.04 -5.64
N MET A 252 15.09 1.49 -6.43
CA MET A 252 14.87 1.19 -7.85
C MET A 252 13.74 0.17 -8.03
N ARG A 253 13.70 -0.87 -7.19
CA ARG A 253 12.62 -1.87 -7.19
C ARG A 253 11.27 -1.25 -6.87
N LEU A 254 11.19 -0.41 -5.84
CA LEU A 254 9.97 0.34 -5.50
C LEU A 254 9.50 1.24 -6.65
N ALA A 255 10.42 1.90 -7.34
CA ALA A 255 10.09 2.78 -8.46
C ALA A 255 9.54 1.98 -9.65
N GLN A 256 10.11 0.82 -9.93
CA GLN A 256 9.62 -0.11 -10.94
C GLN A 256 8.22 -0.65 -10.60
N ASP A 257 8.00 -1.08 -9.37
CA ASP A 257 6.71 -1.61 -8.93
C ASP A 257 5.64 -0.51 -8.95
N LEU A 258 5.98 0.72 -8.51
CA LEU A 258 5.09 1.86 -8.62
C LEU A 258 4.80 2.26 -10.08
N ASP A 259 5.78 2.22 -10.97
CA ASP A 259 5.56 2.45 -12.42
C ASP A 259 4.56 1.43 -13.00
N MET A 260 4.69 0.15 -12.65
CA MET A 260 3.72 -0.88 -13.07
C MET A 260 2.32 -0.61 -12.53
N VAL A 261 2.20 -0.30 -11.23
CA VAL A 261 0.92 0.04 -10.63
C VAL A 261 0.32 1.26 -11.32
N CYS A 262 1.07 2.35 -11.46
CA CYS A 262 0.57 3.56 -12.13
C CYS A 262 0.11 3.28 -13.56
N ARG A 263 0.86 2.50 -14.35
CA ARG A 263 0.51 2.20 -15.74
C ARG A 263 -0.76 1.35 -15.89
N HIS A 264 -1.04 0.44 -14.96
CA HIS A 264 -2.14 -0.52 -15.10
C HIS A 264 -3.36 -0.21 -14.24
N CYS A 265 -3.17 0.57 -13.17
CA CYS A 265 -4.16 0.74 -12.11
C CYS A 265 -4.60 2.20 -11.94
N GLN A 266 -3.74 3.17 -12.28
CA GLN A 266 -4.07 4.59 -12.10
C GLN A 266 -5.17 5.02 -13.07
N LEU A 267 -6.20 5.66 -12.53
CA LEU A 267 -7.31 6.18 -13.30
C LEU A 267 -6.96 7.51 -13.97
N THR A 268 -7.53 7.74 -15.14
CA THR A 268 -7.53 9.06 -15.78
C THR A 268 -8.42 10.05 -15.02
N SER A 269 -8.18 11.35 -15.18
CA SER A 269 -9.04 12.39 -14.58
C SER A 269 -10.52 12.20 -14.94
N GLN A 270 -10.84 11.84 -16.18
CA GLN A 270 -12.23 11.62 -16.60
C GLN A 270 -12.90 10.47 -15.85
N GLU A 271 -12.16 9.38 -15.61
CA GLU A 271 -12.67 8.22 -14.86
C GLU A 271 -12.87 8.54 -13.38
N ILE A 272 -11.94 9.28 -12.77
CA ILE A 272 -12.07 9.74 -11.37
C ILE A 272 -13.34 10.59 -11.21
N PHE A 273 -13.58 11.52 -12.15
CA PHE A 273 -14.80 12.32 -12.14
C PHE A 273 -16.05 11.46 -12.30
N LYS A 274 -16.08 10.57 -13.30
CA LYS A 274 -17.24 9.69 -13.53
C LYS A 274 -17.56 8.83 -12.30
N LEU A 275 -16.56 8.23 -11.68
CA LEU A 275 -16.76 7.37 -10.51
C LEU A 275 -17.21 8.17 -9.29
N SER A 276 -16.60 9.32 -9.02
CA SER A 276 -16.99 10.20 -7.91
C SER A 276 -18.41 10.74 -8.05
N GLU A 277 -18.81 11.17 -9.25
CA GLU A 277 -20.18 11.55 -9.57
C GLU A 277 -21.14 10.37 -9.32
N GLY A 278 -20.76 9.16 -9.75
CA GLY A 278 -21.52 7.94 -9.49
C GLY A 278 -21.69 7.58 -8.02
N VAL A 279 -20.66 7.79 -7.18
CA VAL A 279 -20.76 7.62 -5.72
C VAL A 279 -21.79 8.59 -5.15
N CYS A 280 -21.69 9.87 -5.52
CA CYS A 280 -22.59 10.90 -5.02
C CYS A 280 -24.04 10.68 -5.47
N GLU A 281 -24.27 10.24 -6.71
CA GLU A 281 -25.63 9.94 -7.20
C GLU A 281 -26.24 8.74 -6.47
N VAL A 282 -25.46 7.70 -6.14
CA VAL A 282 -25.96 6.60 -5.30
C VAL A 282 -26.36 7.13 -3.91
N VAL A 283 -25.50 7.90 -3.24
CA VAL A 283 -25.82 8.45 -1.91
C VAL A 283 -27.04 9.38 -1.96
N LYS A 284 -27.13 10.23 -2.97
CA LYS A 284 -28.26 11.14 -3.18
C LYS A 284 -29.57 10.40 -3.43
N LYS A 285 -29.52 9.28 -4.15
CA LYS A 285 -30.70 8.45 -4.41
C LYS A 285 -31.18 7.72 -3.17
N GLU A 286 -30.26 7.10 -2.43
CA GLU A 286 -30.59 6.27 -1.26
C GLU A 286 -30.84 7.11 0.00
N ASP A 287 -30.20 8.28 0.12
CA ASP A 287 -30.36 9.20 1.26
C ASP A 287 -30.22 10.68 0.84
N PRO A 288 -31.29 11.27 0.27
CA PRO A 288 -31.27 12.65 -0.20
C PRO A 288 -31.00 13.67 0.92
N GLU A 289 -31.48 13.42 2.14
CA GLU A 289 -31.30 14.32 3.27
C GLU A 289 -29.84 14.42 3.67
N TYR A 290 -29.16 13.27 3.77
CA TYR A 290 -27.73 13.24 4.06
C TYR A 290 -26.91 13.92 2.97
N TYR A 291 -27.19 13.64 1.69
CA TYR A 291 -26.50 14.30 0.59
C TYR A 291 -26.66 15.84 0.64
N ASN A 292 -27.89 16.31 0.85
CA ASN A 292 -28.18 17.73 0.97
C ASN A 292 -27.51 18.37 2.20
N HIS A 293 -27.39 17.64 3.30
CA HIS A 293 -26.65 18.08 4.48
C HIS A 293 -25.17 18.29 4.18
N ILE A 294 -24.52 17.33 3.50
CA ILE A 294 -23.11 17.48 3.09
C ILE A 294 -22.95 18.73 2.22
N LYS A 295 -23.77 18.88 1.18
CA LYS A 295 -23.72 20.04 0.28
C LYS A 295 -23.86 21.37 1.03
N ARG A 296 -24.80 21.44 1.99
CA ARG A 296 -24.98 22.61 2.85
C ARG A 296 -23.74 22.90 3.70
N CYS A 297 -23.17 21.88 4.33
CA CYS A 297 -21.94 22.04 5.12
C CYS A 297 -20.80 22.59 4.28
N LEU A 298 -20.61 22.09 3.06
CA LEU A 298 -19.53 22.53 2.17
C LEU A 298 -19.73 23.95 1.64
N THR A 299 -20.98 24.43 1.55
CA THR A 299 -21.30 25.80 1.14
C THR A 299 -21.04 26.82 2.27
N ASN A 300 -20.97 26.36 3.53
CA ASN A 300 -20.70 27.21 4.68
C ASN A 300 -19.19 27.45 4.87
N GLN A 301 -18.76 28.71 4.77
CA GLN A 301 -17.37 29.18 4.96
C GLN A 301 -16.34 28.72 3.91
N VAL A 302 -16.74 28.70 2.64
CA VAL A 302 -15.90 28.35 1.47
C VAL A 302 -14.58 29.13 1.40
N ASN A 303 -14.51 30.35 1.95
CA ASN A 303 -13.30 31.17 1.92
C ASN A 303 -12.12 30.60 2.74
N ARG A 304 -12.33 29.54 3.54
CA ARG A 304 -11.29 28.89 4.37
C ARG A 304 -10.69 27.61 3.75
N ILE A 305 -10.94 27.35 2.47
CA ILE A 305 -10.39 26.20 1.77
C ILE A 305 -8.86 26.35 1.63
N ASN A 306 -8.13 25.32 2.06
CA ASN A 306 -6.71 25.19 1.76
C ASN A 306 -6.55 24.38 0.46
N ILE A 307 -6.09 25.05 -0.60
CA ILE A 307 -5.92 24.45 -1.93
C ILE A 307 -4.93 23.29 -1.90
N LYS A 308 -3.92 23.36 -1.03
CA LYS A 308 -2.91 22.31 -0.89
C LYS A 308 -3.47 20.96 -0.44
N ASP A 309 -4.67 20.95 0.15
CA ASP A 309 -5.31 19.70 0.54
C ASP A 309 -5.79 18.88 -0.67
N PHE A 310 -5.86 19.47 -1.86
CA PHE A 310 -6.44 18.86 -3.05
C PHE A 310 -5.37 18.70 -4.15
N PRO A 311 -5.10 17.46 -4.63
CA PRO A 311 -4.20 17.26 -5.74
C PRO A 311 -4.70 17.99 -7.01
N ALA A 312 -3.79 18.37 -7.91
CA ALA A 312 -4.15 19.18 -9.06
C ALA A 312 -5.12 18.45 -9.99
N GLU A 313 -4.96 17.15 -10.18
CA GLU A 313 -5.69 16.30 -11.14
C GLU A 313 -7.19 16.09 -10.85
N ILE A 314 -7.69 16.50 -9.67
CA ILE A 314 -9.09 16.32 -9.29
C ILE A 314 -9.94 17.59 -9.42
N LEU A 315 -9.31 18.73 -9.77
CA LEU A 315 -10.01 20.01 -9.85
C LEU A 315 -10.85 20.13 -11.13
N THR A 316 -10.38 19.57 -12.25
CA THR A 316 -11.08 19.60 -13.53
C THR A 316 -10.87 18.29 -14.32
N LYS A 317 -11.78 18.00 -15.26
CA LYS A 317 -11.70 16.80 -16.12
C LYS A 317 -10.51 16.83 -17.08
N ASP A 318 -10.01 18.02 -17.43
CA ASP A 318 -8.85 18.22 -18.31
C ASP A 318 -7.58 18.42 -17.48
N SER A 319 -6.60 17.53 -17.62
CA SER A 319 -5.38 17.54 -16.78
C SER A 319 -4.59 18.85 -16.89
N LYS A 320 -4.44 19.42 -18.10
CA LYS A 320 -3.68 20.66 -18.30
C LYS A 320 -4.38 21.86 -17.68
N ALA A 321 -5.69 21.98 -17.86
CA ALA A 321 -6.51 23.00 -17.24
C ALA A 321 -6.49 22.86 -15.71
N SER A 322 -6.48 21.63 -15.20
CA SER A 322 -6.41 21.32 -13.77
C SER A 322 -5.12 21.82 -13.14
N VAL A 323 -3.97 21.54 -13.77
CA VAL A 323 -2.65 22.01 -13.31
C VAL A 323 -2.57 23.53 -13.36
N LYS A 324 -3.08 24.16 -14.42
CA LYS A 324 -3.14 25.63 -14.52
C LYS A 324 -3.99 26.22 -13.40
N LEU A 325 -5.19 25.68 -13.18
CA LEU A 325 -6.09 26.13 -12.13
C LEU A 325 -5.47 25.97 -10.74
N TYR A 326 -4.82 24.83 -10.46
CA TYR A 326 -4.11 24.61 -9.19
C TYR A 326 -3.03 25.67 -8.95
N LYS A 327 -2.21 25.99 -9.97
CA LYS A 327 -1.18 27.03 -9.88
C LYS A 327 -1.77 28.42 -9.64
N ASP A 328 -2.87 28.75 -10.32
CA ASP A 328 -3.56 30.03 -10.15
C ASP A 328 -4.16 30.17 -8.75
N LEU A 329 -4.77 29.09 -8.22
CA LEU A 329 -5.35 29.05 -6.88
C LEU A 329 -4.29 29.06 -5.78
N SER A 330 -3.14 28.40 -5.99
CA SER A 330 -2.04 28.33 -5.01
C SER A 330 -1.31 29.66 -4.83
N LYS A 331 -1.30 30.52 -5.84
CA LYS A 331 -0.69 31.86 -5.79
C LYS A 331 -1.64 32.94 -5.26
N ARG A 332 -2.91 32.60 -5.04
CA ARG A 332 -3.92 33.56 -4.62
C ARG A 332 -3.64 34.05 -3.19
N ASN A 333 -3.84 35.35 -2.96
CA ASN A 333 -3.95 35.84 -1.59
C ASN A 333 -5.26 35.33 -0.97
N PRO A 334 -5.23 34.67 0.20
CA PRO A 334 -6.45 34.24 0.90
C PRO A 334 -7.46 35.38 1.11
N ARG A 335 -6.98 36.62 1.25
CA ARG A 335 -7.80 37.83 1.47
C ARG A 335 -8.69 38.22 0.28
N ASP A 336 -8.33 37.84 -0.95
CA ASP A 336 -9.01 38.33 -2.16
C ASP A 336 -10.34 37.60 -2.47
N GLY A 337 -10.72 36.63 -1.62
CA GLY A 337 -11.90 35.80 -1.86
C GLY A 337 -11.74 34.85 -3.07
N MET A 338 -12.49 33.75 -3.08
CA MET A 338 -12.47 32.82 -4.21
C MET A 338 -13.53 33.24 -5.24
N LYS A 339 -13.21 33.22 -6.55
CA LYS A 339 -14.23 33.46 -7.59
C LYS A 339 -15.35 32.42 -7.49
N PRO A 340 -16.64 32.76 -7.70
CA PRO A 340 -17.76 31.82 -7.56
C PRO A 340 -17.58 30.51 -8.33
N LYS A 341 -17.17 30.58 -9.60
CA LYS A 341 -16.88 29.40 -10.43
C LYS A 341 -15.83 28.43 -9.85
N HIS A 342 -14.94 28.91 -8.99
CA HIS A 342 -13.94 28.07 -8.32
C HIS A 342 -14.48 27.53 -6.99
N GLN A 343 -15.35 28.30 -6.32
CA GLN A 343 -16.07 27.84 -5.13
C GLN A 343 -16.91 26.61 -5.45
N ASP A 344 -17.62 26.62 -6.58
CA ASP A 344 -18.50 25.53 -7.01
C ASP A 344 -17.79 24.17 -6.99
N ILE A 345 -16.51 24.13 -7.40
CA ILE A 345 -15.66 22.93 -7.42
C ILE A 345 -15.53 22.32 -6.01
N PHE A 346 -15.37 23.15 -4.99
CA PHE A 346 -15.13 22.71 -3.61
C PHE A 346 -16.41 22.56 -2.78
N THR A 347 -17.52 23.12 -3.26
CA THR A 347 -18.85 22.92 -2.65
C THR A 347 -19.56 21.66 -3.15
N ASP A 348 -19.07 21.06 -4.23
CA ASP A 348 -19.52 19.76 -4.73
C ASP A 348 -18.96 18.63 -3.85
N PRO A 349 -19.81 17.82 -3.18
CA PRO A 349 -19.35 16.69 -2.38
C PRO A 349 -18.42 15.72 -3.12
N ALA A 350 -18.55 15.62 -4.45
CA ALA A 350 -17.71 14.75 -5.25
C ALA A 350 -16.22 15.11 -5.16
N ILE A 351 -15.83 16.35 -4.82
CA ILE A 351 -14.41 16.73 -4.73
C ILE A 351 -13.62 15.89 -3.72
N PHE A 352 -14.24 15.53 -2.58
CA PHE A 352 -13.61 14.67 -1.58
C PHE A 352 -13.52 13.23 -2.07
N VAL A 353 -14.56 12.74 -2.73
CA VAL A 353 -14.55 11.40 -3.33
C VAL A 353 -13.49 11.30 -4.43
N ARG A 354 -13.35 12.34 -5.28
CA ARG A 354 -12.28 12.43 -6.29
C ARG A 354 -10.91 12.34 -5.62
N LYS A 355 -10.69 13.09 -4.53
CA LYS A 355 -9.45 13.01 -3.75
C LYS A 355 -9.19 11.60 -3.24
N TRP A 356 -10.19 10.96 -2.64
CA TRP A 356 -10.03 9.60 -2.08
C TRP A 356 -9.68 8.59 -3.18
N ILE A 357 -10.38 8.62 -4.31
CA ILE A 357 -10.10 7.74 -5.45
C ILE A 357 -8.71 8.03 -6.02
N ALA A 358 -8.34 9.31 -6.22
CA ALA A 358 -7.04 9.69 -6.73
C ALA A 358 -5.89 9.22 -5.83
N GLN A 359 -6.11 9.17 -4.51
CA GLN A 359 -5.14 8.69 -3.52
C GLN A 359 -5.24 7.17 -3.24
N GLY A 360 -6.05 6.43 -4.00
CA GLY A 360 -6.26 5.00 -3.79
C GLY A 360 -6.79 4.67 -2.39
N TYR A 361 -7.57 5.59 -1.79
CA TYR A 361 -8.13 5.57 -0.45
C TYR A 361 -7.14 5.63 0.73
N GLN A 362 -5.83 5.67 0.48
CA GLN A 362 -4.81 5.66 1.54
C GLN A 362 -4.76 6.97 2.34
N GLY A 363 -5.28 8.07 1.77
CA GLY A 363 -5.35 9.37 2.45
C GLY A 363 -6.51 9.51 3.45
N ILE A 364 -7.43 8.54 3.52
CA ILE A 364 -8.61 8.59 4.41
C ILE A 364 -8.75 7.33 5.28
N LEU A 365 -8.27 6.16 4.82
CA LEU A 365 -8.34 4.91 5.57
C LEU A 365 -7.06 4.63 6.33
N SER A 366 -7.16 3.98 7.50
CA SER A 366 -6.01 3.40 8.20
C SER A 366 -5.21 2.48 7.28
N VAL A 367 -3.92 2.25 7.59
CA VAL A 367 -3.06 1.36 6.79
C VAL A 367 -3.75 0.01 6.53
N ALA A 368 -4.30 -0.62 7.57
CA ALA A 368 -5.02 -1.89 7.42
C ALA A 368 -6.25 -1.78 6.52
N GLY A 369 -7.06 -0.71 6.65
CA GLY A 369 -8.23 -0.48 5.80
C GLY A 369 -7.85 -0.21 4.35
N GLY A 370 -6.80 0.57 4.11
CA GLY A 370 -6.26 0.83 2.79
C GLY A 370 -5.70 -0.44 2.13
N MET A 371 -4.97 -1.26 2.87
CA MET A 371 -4.48 -2.55 2.38
C MET A 371 -5.64 -3.49 2.01
N TRP A 372 -6.69 -3.54 2.83
CA TRP A 372 -7.89 -4.34 2.52
C TRP A 372 -8.59 -3.88 1.25
N VAL A 373 -8.72 -2.57 1.02
CA VAL A 373 -9.27 -2.04 -0.24
C VAL A 373 -8.43 -2.48 -1.43
N TRP A 374 -7.10 -2.38 -1.32
CA TRP A 374 -6.19 -2.82 -2.38
C TRP A 374 -6.25 -4.34 -2.61
N ASP A 375 -6.42 -5.13 -1.56
CA ASP A 375 -6.67 -6.58 -1.68
C ASP A 375 -7.92 -6.85 -2.54
N GLN A 376 -9.03 -6.17 -2.27
CA GLN A 376 -10.26 -6.33 -3.06
C GLN A 376 -10.09 -5.85 -4.51
N LEU A 377 -9.30 -4.80 -4.75
CA LEU A 377 -9.02 -4.32 -6.09
C LEU A 377 -8.16 -5.31 -6.88
N PHE A 378 -7.05 -5.81 -6.33
CA PHE A 378 -6.20 -6.77 -7.03
C PHE A 378 -6.88 -8.12 -7.23
N LEU A 379 -7.60 -8.62 -6.23
CA LEU A 379 -8.40 -9.83 -6.39
C LEU A 379 -9.51 -9.61 -7.42
N GLY A 380 -10.11 -8.43 -7.50
CA GLY A 380 -11.20 -8.11 -8.42
C GLY A 380 -10.74 -7.62 -9.79
N ASP A 381 -9.50 -7.91 -10.21
CA ASP A 381 -8.91 -7.46 -11.47
C ASP A 381 -8.98 -5.95 -11.72
N TRP A 382 -8.91 -5.18 -10.63
CA TRP A 382 -8.96 -3.72 -10.58
C TRP A 382 -10.24 -3.10 -11.18
N GLN A 383 -11.38 -3.78 -10.99
CA GLN A 383 -12.68 -3.28 -11.43
C GLN A 383 -13.04 -1.92 -10.80
N LYS A 384 -13.49 -0.99 -11.65
CA LYS A 384 -13.80 0.39 -11.27
C LYS A 384 -15.05 0.47 -10.38
N GLU A 385 -15.95 -0.48 -10.53
CA GLU A 385 -17.16 -0.66 -9.73
C GLU A 385 -16.80 -0.88 -8.25
N THR A 386 -15.71 -1.59 -7.97
CA THR A 386 -15.21 -1.79 -6.60
C THR A 386 -14.77 -0.45 -5.98
N LEU A 387 -14.07 0.40 -6.73
CA LEU A 387 -13.71 1.75 -6.27
C LEU A 387 -14.95 2.57 -5.93
N GLN A 388 -15.99 2.52 -6.77
CA GLN A 388 -17.25 3.23 -6.49
C GLN A 388 -17.95 2.68 -5.23
N LYS A 389 -18.06 1.36 -5.10
CA LYS A 389 -18.66 0.72 -3.91
C LYS A 389 -17.94 1.10 -2.62
N VAL A 390 -16.60 1.14 -2.63
CA VAL A 390 -15.80 1.60 -1.49
C VAL A 390 -16.13 3.05 -1.15
N GLY A 391 -16.24 3.95 -2.14
CA GLY A 391 -16.62 5.34 -1.91
C GLY A 391 -18.00 5.50 -1.27
N VAL A 392 -18.99 4.73 -1.73
CA VAL A 392 -20.33 4.69 -1.13
C VAL A 392 -20.29 4.15 0.29
N ALA A 393 -19.56 3.07 0.54
CA ALA A 393 -19.40 2.47 1.86
C ALA A 393 -18.76 3.45 2.85
N ILE A 394 -17.69 4.16 2.45
CA ILE A 394 -17.05 5.17 3.28
C ILE A 394 -18.04 6.28 3.63
N LEU A 395 -18.74 6.87 2.65
CA LEU A 395 -19.73 7.92 2.92
C LEU A 395 -20.85 7.44 3.85
N SER A 396 -21.28 6.19 3.70
CA SER A 396 -22.33 5.60 4.54
C SER A 396 -21.84 5.38 5.97
N LEU A 397 -20.61 4.89 6.14
CA LEU A 397 -20.00 4.64 7.45
C LEU A 397 -19.76 5.95 8.21
N ILE A 398 -19.28 7.01 7.54
CA ILE A 398 -18.97 8.29 8.22
C ILE A 398 -20.20 9.17 8.47
N LYS A 399 -21.40 8.75 8.02
CA LYS A 399 -22.65 9.51 8.15
C LYS A 399 -22.92 10.07 9.55
N PRO A 400 -22.78 9.31 10.66
CA PRO A 400 -23.04 9.84 12.00
C PRO A 400 -22.13 11.01 12.39
N TRP A 401 -20.92 11.07 11.84
CA TRP A 401 -19.99 12.17 12.08
C TRP A 401 -20.28 13.35 11.15
N LEU A 402 -20.53 13.09 9.87
CA LEU A 402 -20.85 14.16 8.90
C LEU A 402 -22.16 14.87 9.22
N LEU A 403 -23.17 14.17 9.75
CA LEU A 403 -24.43 14.81 10.20
C LEU A 403 -24.25 15.76 11.39
N ARG A 404 -23.16 15.62 12.16
CA ARG A 404 -22.81 16.55 13.26
C ARG A 404 -22.03 17.76 12.78
N ALA A 405 -21.44 17.70 11.59
CA ALA A 405 -20.75 18.84 10.99
C ALA A 405 -21.79 19.88 10.53
N ASN A 406 -21.48 21.16 10.73
CA ASN A 406 -22.33 22.29 10.31
C ASN A 406 -21.63 23.24 9.32
N MET A 407 -20.34 23.00 9.06
CA MET A 407 -19.49 23.88 8.25
C MET A 407 -18.38 23.07 7.57
N TYR A 408 -17.75 23.68 6.56
CA TYR A 408 -16.72 23.05 5.73
C TYR A 408 -15.61 22.37 6.55
N SER A 409 -15.06 23.04 7.56
CA SER A 409 -13.98 22.50 8.39
C SER A 409 -14.38 21.23 9.15
N GLY A 410 -15.63 21.14 9.59
CA GLY A 410 -16.16 19.96 10.27
C GLY A 410 -16.44 18.81 9.30
N ALA A 411 -16.87 19.12 8.07
CA ALA A 411 -17.09 18.10 7.04
C ALA A 411 -15.78 17.56 6.43
N ARG A 412 -14.74 18.41 6.40
CA ARG A 412 -13.39 18.06 5.95
C ARG A 412 -12.67 17.12 6.93
N LYS A 413 -12.84 17.36 8.24
CA LYS A 413 -12.17 16.63 9.31
C LYS A 413 -12.81 15.26 9.50
#